data_AF-A0A843X7P4-F1
#
_entry.id   AF-A0A843X7P4-F1
#
_cell.length_a   1.000
_cell.length_b   1.000
_cell.length_c   1.000
_cell.angle_alpha   90.00
_cell.angle_beta   90.00
_cell.angle_gamma   90.00
#
_symmetry.space_group_name_H-M   'P 1'
#
loop_
_entity.id
_entity.type
_entity.pdbx_description
1 polymer ?
#
loop_
_entity_poly.entity_id
_entity_poly.type
_entity_poly.pdbx_seq_one_letter_code
_entity_poly.pdbx_strand_id
1 'polypeptide(L)'
;MAVTHDDLTVKERGADDVASQRGLFLMVFCVLCGFASFVFSLAAEATRSEATWLLLTIGGRDGKSYQCYYSGSGKTPLVCATLAFLALAVGMFTEHAYILITTGGPRPPALVLQAFSHGSSPASRGFTWRACFFFTTTWVCFSIAEVILMVGISAESGHLRDWSRPRSNCVVARQGLFAAAGVFALTTVFLAAGLYLTALQAQRLQDDEEHVRRQIPRASAPRLPRRGRAPPGSHRVLQGQADANQPSSEDPGNKTSTST
;
A
#
# COMPACT_ATOMS: atom_id res chain seq x y z
N MET A 1 39.13 -5.10 2.42
CA MET A 1 38.24 -3.92 2.34
C MET A 1 37.09 -4.18 3.29
N ALA A 2 37.06 -3.51 4.44
CA ALA A 2 36.02 -3.74 5.45
C ALA A 2 34.81 -2.87 5.12
N VAL A 3 33.66 -3.49 4.87
CA VAL A 3 32.38 -2.78 4.70
C VAL A 3 32.00 -2.23 6.08
N THR A 4 31.99 -0.90 6.22
CA THR A 4 31.58 -0.23 7.45
C THR A 4 30.06 -0.12 7.50
N HIS A 5 29.51 -0.08 8.72
CA HIS A 5 28.06 -0.03 8.94
C HIS A 5 27.39 1.18 8.27
N ASP A 6 28.12 2.28 8.09
CA ASP A 6 27.63 3.48 7.40
C ASP A 6 27.36 3.22 5.91
N ASP A 7 28.18 2.41 5.24
CA ASP A 7 28.03 2.09 3.81
C ASP A 7 26.77 1.25 3.55
N LEU A 8 26.37 0.42 4.51
CA LEU A 8 25.11 -0.33 4.46
C LEU A 8 23.91 0.60 4.64
N THR A 9 23.99 1.59 5.54
CA THR A 9 22.87 2.51 5.80
C THR A 9 22.61 3.52 4.67
N VAL A 10 23.65 3.95 3.95
CA VAL A 10 23.52 4.84 2.79
C VAL A 10 22.88 4.10 1.61
N LYS A 11 23.31 2.85 1.39
CA LYS A 11 22.71 1.98 0.37
C LYS A 11 21.25 1.61 0.68
N GLU A 12 20.93 1.45 1.97
CA GLU A 12 19.55 1.22 2.44
C GLU A 12 18.65 2.42 2.19
N ARG A 13 19.05 3.62 2.62
CA ARG A 13 18.28 4.85 2.36
C ARG A 13 18.05 5.12 0.88
N GLY A 14 19.07 4.89 0.04
CA GLY A 14 18.95 5.07 -1.41
C GLY A 14 18.01 4.05 -2.07
N ALA A 15 17.94 2.82 -1.56
CA ALA A 15 17.01 1.81 -2.06
C ALA A 15 15.56 2.08 -1.63
N ASP A 16 15.35 2.58 -0.41
CA ASP A 16 14.03 2.91 0.12
C ASP A 16 13.41 4.13 -0.60
N ASP A 17 14.21 5.14 -0.94
CA ASP A 17 13.73 6.34 -1.64
C ASP A 17 13.28 6.02 -3.08
N VAL A 18 14.04 5.15 -3.77
CA VAL A 18 13.69 4.69 -5.13
C VAL A 18 12.46 3.77 -5.11
N ALA A 19 12.32 2.90 -4.11
CA ALA A 19 11.13 2.07 -3.95
C ALA A 19 9.88 2.89 -3.62
N SER A 20 10.01 3.94 -2.80
CA SER A 20 8.96 4.90 -2.48
C SER A 20 8.51 5.68 -3.71
N GLN A 21 9.46 6.21 -4.50
CA GLN A 21 9.14 6.95 -5.74
C GLN A 21 8.44 6.08 -6.78
N ARG A 22 8.87 4.82 -6.95
CA ARG A 22 8.22 3.87 -7.87
C ARG A 22 6.83 3.47 -7.38
N GLY A 23 6.65 3.25 -6.07
CA GLY A 23 5.34 2.99 -5.46
C GLY A 23 4.35 4.13 -5.68
N LEU A 24 4.77 5.37 -5.47
CA LEU A 24 3.94 6.55 -5.72
C LEU A 24 3.55 6.68 -7.20
N PHE A 25 4.50 6.50 -8.11
CA PHE A 25 4.22 6.54 -9.56
C PHE A 25 3.19 5.49 -9.98
N LEU A 26 3.31 4.26 -9.47
CA LEU A 26 2.38 3.17 -9.75
C LEU A 26 0.99 3.44 -9.19
N MET A 27 0.90 4.00 -7.98
CA MET A 27 -0.38 4.40 -7.40
C MET A 27 -1.07 5.46 -8.27
N VAL A 28 -0.35 6.50 -8.69
CA VAL A 28 -0.89 7.53 -9.60
C VAL A 28 -1.33 6.91 -10.93
N PHE A 29 -0.52 6.02 -11.51
CA PHE A 29 -0.87 5.31 -12.73
C PHE A 29 -2.15 4.47 -12.58
N CYS A 30 -2.30 3.74 -11.47
CA CYS A 30 -3.52 2.95 -11.20
C CYS A 30 -4.76 3.84 -11.03
N VAL A 31 -4.63 4.98 -10.35
CA VAL A 31 -5.69 6.01 -10.24
C VAL A 31 -6.13 6.50 -11.62
N LEU A 32 -5.19 6.80 -12.51
CA LEU A 32 -5.49 7.22 -13.88
C LEU A 32 -6.17 6.10 -14.69
N CYS A 33 -5.70 4.86 -14.58
CA CYS A 33 -6.34 3.70 -15.21
C CYS A 33 -7.78 3.49 -14.72
N GLY A 34 -8.02 3.58 -13.41
CA GLY A 34 -9.36 3.47 -12.83
C GLY A 34 -10.29 4.59 -13.29
N PHE A 35 -9.80 5.83 -13.28
CA PHE A 35 -10.57 6.98 -13.76
C PHE A 35 -10.88 6.87 -15.26
N ALA A 36 -9.90 6.48 -16.08
CA ALA A 36 -10.11 6.23 -17.50
C ALA A 36 -11.15 5.11 -17.72
N SER A 37 -11.05 4.01 -16.98
CA SER A 37 -12.02 2.91 -17.03
C SER A 37 -13.44 3.37 -16.69
N PHE A 38 -13.59 4.22 -15.68
CA PHE A 38 -14.87 4.84 -15.34
C PHE A 38 -15.43 5.71 -16.46
N VAL A 39 -14.62 6.61 -17.01
CA VAL A 39 -15.04 7.50 -18.10
C VAL A 39 -15.43 6.69 -19.34
N PHE A 40 -14.65 5.66 -19.70
CA PHE A 40 -15.00 4.78 -20.80
C PHE A 40 -16.26 3.96 -20.52
N SER A 41 -16.49 3.54 -19.27
CA SER A 41 -17.73 2.87 -18.88
C SER A 41 -18.95 3.79 -18.99
N LEU A 42 -18.83 5.07 -18.61
CA LEU A 42 -19.88 6.06 -18.82
C LEU A 42 -20.11 6.36 -20.30
N ALA A 43 -19.04 6.43 -21.11
CA ALA A 43 -19.16 6.60 -22.55
C ALA A 43 -19.85 5.40 -23.21
N ALA A 44 -19.55 4.18 -22.76
CA ALA A 44 -20.25 2.97 -23.19
C ALA A 44 -21.73 3.00 -22.80
N GLU A 45 -22.06 3.47 -21.60
CA GLU A 45 -23.46 3.63 -21.17
C GLU A 45 -24.20 4.67 -22.02
N ALA A 46 -23.58 5.81 -22.29
CA ALA A 46 -24.18 6.90 -23.07
C ALA A 46 -24.36 6.55 -24.55
N THR A 47 -23.53 5.63 -25.07
CA THR A 47 -23.58 5.19 -26.47
C THR A 47 -24.21 3.80 -26.65
N ARG A 48 -24.78 3.25 -25.57
CA ARG A 48 -25.43 1.93 -25.56
C ARG A 48 -26.52 1.85 -26.62
N SER A 49 -26.57 0.71 -27.31
CA SER A 49 -27.62 0.46 -28.30
C SER A 49 -28.96 0.21 -27.61
N GLU A 50 -30.00 0.95 -28.00
CA GLU A 50 -31.37 0.71 -27.54
C GLU A 50 -32.12 -0.19 -28.52
N ALA A 51 -32.98 -1.08 -28.01
CA ALA A 51 -33.88 -1.86 -28.85
C ALA A 51 -35.27 -1.21 -28.89
N THR A 52 -35.78 -1.01 -30.09
CA THR A 52 -37.13 -0.52 -30.30
C THR A 52 -38.01 -1.67 -30.78
N TRP A 53 -39.20 -1.79 -30.18
CA TRP A 53 -40.15 -2.87 -30.47
C TRP A 53 -41.23 -2.38 -31.45
N LEU A 54 -41.38 -3.06 -32.57
CA LEU A 54 -42.43 -2.86 -33.56
C LEU A 54 -43.49 -3.96 -33.41
N LEU A 55 -44.74 -3.54 -33.27
CA LEU A 55 -45.88 -4.44 -33.34
C LEU A 55 -46.31 -4.59 -34.79
N LEU A 56 -46.01 -5.74 -35.40
CA LEU A 56 -46.48 -6.08 -36.74
C LEU A 56 -47.80 -6.83 -36.61
N THR A 57 -48.89 -6.13 -36.92
CA THR A 57 -50.21 -6.72 -37.14
C THR A 57 -50.27 -7.29 -38.54
N ILE A 58 -50.06 -8.59 -38.68
CA ILE A 58 -50.27 -9.29 -39.94
C ILE A 58 -51.78 -9.47 -40.11
N GLY A 59 -52.33 -8.93 -41.20
CA GLY A 59 -53.76 -8.82 -41.43
C GLY A 59 -54.48 -10.16 -41.46
N GLY A 60 -55.36 -10.38 -40.48
CA GLY A 60 -56.40 -11.40 -40.50
C GLY A 60 -56.17 -12.55 -39.51
N ARG A 61 -56.81 -12.45 -38.34
CA ARG A 61 -56.87 -13.42 -37.21
C ARG A 61 -55.62 -13.48 -36.32
N ASP A 62 -55.60 -12.65 -35.29
CA ASP A 62 -54.89 -12.81 -34.01
C ASP A 62 -53.36 -13.01 -33.99
N GLY A 63 -52.66 -12.85 -35.11
CA GLY A 63 -51.19 -12.90 -35.17
C GLY A 63 -50.52 -11.55 -34.87
N LYS A 64 -50.46 -11.13 -33.59
CA LYS A 64 -49.58 -10.03 -33.17
C LYS A 64 -48.13 -10.54 -33.12
N SER A 65 -47.26 -10.12 -34.04
CA SER A 65 -45.83 -10.45 -33.98
C SER A 65 -45.04 -9.22 -33.51
N TYR A 66 -44.26 -9.39 -32.44
CA TYR A 66 -43.34 -8.37 -31.95
C TYR A 66 -41.98 -8.59 -32.61
N GLN A 67 -41.51 -7.62 -33.39
CA GLN A 67 -40.15 -7.62 -33.90
C GLN A 67 -39.38 -6.47 -33.27
N CYS A 68 -38.12 -6.69 -32.97
CA CYS A 68 -37.24 -5.67 -32.42
C CYS A 68 -36.11 -5.34 -33.41
N TYR A 69 -35.70 -4.08 -33.43
CA TYR A 69 -34.52 -3.63 -34.17
C TYR A 69 -33.62 -2.82 -33.23
N TYR A 70 -32.33 -2.81 -33.53
CA TYR A 70 -31.35 -2.05 -32.77
C TYR A 70 -31.19 -0.65 -33.36
N SER A 71 -31.14 0.36 -32.50
CA SER A 71 -30.95 1.77 -32.90
C SER A 71 -29.55 2.04 -33.49
N GLY A 72 -28.55 1.23 -33.13
CA GLY A 72 -27.16 1.42 -33.55
C GLY A 72 -26.38 0.13 -33.75
N SER A 73 -25.17 0.28 -34.31
CA SER A 73 -24.30 -0.85 -34.66
C SER A 73 -23.47 -1.43 -33.51
N GLY A 74 -23.68 -0.97 -32.27
CA GLY A 74 -22.93 -1.42 -31.07
C GLY A 74 -21.42 -1.15 -31.06
N LYS A 75 -20.83 -0.64 -32.15
CA LYS A 75 -19.37 -0.48 -32.28
C LYS A 75 -18.76 0.44 -31.22
N THR A 76 -19.34 1.62 -31.04
CA THR A 76 -18.86 2.62 -30.09
C THR A 76 -18.90 2.12 -28.64
N PRO A 77 -20.05 1.64 -28.11
CA PRO A 77 -20.09 1.14 -26.74
C PRO A 77 -19.20 -0.08 -26.55
N LEU A 78 -19.03 -0.93 -27.56
CA LEU A 78 -18.12 -2.07 -27.53
C LEU A 78 -16.65 -1.63 -27.42
N VAL A 79 -16.20 -0.67 -28.22
CA VAL A 79 -14.82 -0.13 -28.12
C VAL A 79 -14.61 0.56 -26.78
N CYS A 80 -15.57 1.36 -26.31
CA CYS A 80 -15.46 1.99 -25.00
C CYS A 80 -15.40 0.96 -23.87
N ALA A 81 -16.27 -0.05 -23.85
CA ALA A 81 -16.29 -1.07 -22.81
C ALA A 81 -15.03 -1.95 -22.82
N THR A 82 -14.51 -2.30 -24.01
CA THR A 82 -13.25 -3.05 -24.13
C THR A 82 -12.05 -2.24 -23.65
N LEU A 83 -11.99 -0.95 -23.95
CA LEU A 83 -10.96 -0.05 -23.41
C LEU A 83 -11.09 0.09 -21.88
N ALA A 84 -12.32 0.17 -21.35
CA ALA A 84 -12.56 0.23 -19.91
C ALA A 84 -12.04 -1.04 -19.19
N PHE A 85 -12.33 -2.21 -19.76
CA PHE A 85 -11.88 -3.52 -19.28
C PHE A 85 -10.35 -3.61 -19.28
N LEU A 86 -9.72 -3.29 -20.42
CA LEU A 86 -8.26 -3.35 -20.53
C LEU A 86 -7.57 -2.36 -19.58
N ALA A 87 -8.07 -1.13 -19.45
CA ALA A 87 -7.51 -0.14 -18.54
C ALA A 87 -7.58 -0.62 -17.08
N LEU A 88 -8.72 -1.21 -16.67
CA LEU A 88 -8.89 -1.75 -15.32
C LEU A 88 -7.95 -2.94 -15.06
N ALA A 89 -7.90 -3.89 -15.99
CA ALA A 89 -7.02 -5.06 -15.90
C ALA A 89 -5.55 -4.64 -15.82
N VAL A 90 -5.08 -3.74 -16.70
CA VAL A 90 -3.70 -3.24 -16.69
C VAL A 90 -3.37 -2.57 -15.37
N GLY A 91 -4.25 -1.70 -14.84
CA GLY A 91 -4.04 -1.08 -13.52
C GLY A 91 -3.88 -2.13 -12.42
N MET A 92 -4.82 -3.07 -12.34
CA MET A 92 -4.85 -4.10 -11.30
C MET A 92 -3.62 -5.03 -11.35
N PHE A 93 -3.26 -5.54 -12.54
CA PHE A 93 -2.11 -6.41 -12.70
C PHE A 93 -0.78 -5.69 -12.47
N THR A 94 -0.66 -4.42 -12.87
CA THR A 94 0.58 -3.66 -12.66
C THR A 94 0.86 -3.47 -11.18
N GLU A 95 -0.15 -3.09 -10.39
CA GLU A 95 -0.01 -2.93 -8.95
C GLU A 95 0.33 -4.25 -8.26
N HIS A 96 -0.41 -5.32 -8.57
CA HIS A 96 -0.21 -6.62 -7.92
C HIS A 96 1.11 -7.29 -8.34
N ALA A 97 1.54 -7.14 -9.60
CA ALA A 97 2.85 -7.60 -10.04
C ALA A 97 3.98 -6.86 -9.32
N TYR A 98 3.84 -5.55 -9.09
CA TYR A 98 4.81 -4.79 -8.30
C TYR A 98 4.90 -5.28 -6.86
N ILE A 99 3.75 -5.52 -6.21
CA ILE A 99 3.71 -6.10 -4.87
C ILE A 99 4.41 -7.48 -4.87
N LEU A 100 4.13 -8.36 -5.82
CA LEU A 100 4.76 -9.68 -5.91
C LEU A 100 6.28 -9.64 -6.15
N ILE A 101 6.75 -8.72 -6.99
CA ILE A 101 8.19 -8.55 -7.24
C ILE A 101 8.90 -8.02 -5.99
N THR A 102 8.26 -7.08 -5.28
CA THR A 102 8.83 -6.51 -4.05
C THR A 102 8.80 -7.50 -2.89
N THR A 103 7.86 -8.45 -2.84
CA THR A 103 7.87 -9.53 -1.83
C THR A 103 8.88 -10.65 -2.12
N GLY A 104 9.20 -10.91 -3.39
CA GLY A 104 10.21 -11.89 -3.78
C GLY A 104 11.66 -11.43 -3.62
N GLY A 105 11.88 -10.15 -3.30
CA GLY A 105 13.21 -9.57 -3.07
C GLY A 105 13.75 -9.81 -1.65
N PRO A 106 15.05 -9.51 -1.40
CA PRO A 106 15.69 -9.71 -0.09
C PRO A 106 15.08 -8.89 1.06
N ARG A 107 14.22 -7.90 0.77
CA ARG A 107 13.52 -7.05 1.73
C ARG A 107 12.06 -6.88 1.31
N PRO A 108 11.12 -7.66 1.89
CA PRO A 108 9.70 -7.50 1.64
C PRO A 108 9.23 -6.11 2.12
N PRO A 109 8.26 -5.48 1.43
CA PRO A 109 7.61 -4.27 1.94
C PRO A 109 7.00 -4.54 3.32
N ALA A 110 7.11 -3.57 4.23
CA ALA A 110 6.80 -3.71 5.66
C ALA A 110 5.42 -4.33 5.96
N LEU A 111 4.43 -4.18 5.07
CA LEU A 111 3.13 -4.84 5.15
C LEU A 111 3.21 -6.37 5.11
N VAL A 112 4.07 -6.91 4.25
CA VAL A 112 4.28 -8.37 4.08
C VAL A 112 5.20 -8.86 5.18
N LEU A 113 6.23 -8.08 5.54
CA LEU A 113 7.06 -8.40 6.70
C LEU A 113 6.22 -8.46 7.98
N GLN A 114 5.23 -7.59 8.18
CA GLN A 114 4.39 -7.56 9.38
C GLN A 114 3.21 -8.54 9.32
N ALA A 115 2.64 -8.81 8.14
CA ALA A 115 1.63 -9.85 7.96
C ALA A 115 2.20 -11.27 8.16
N PHE A 116 3.48 -11.48 7.82
CA PHE A 116 4.17 -12.76 8.00
C PHE A 116 5.08 -12.83 9.24
N SER A 117 5.46 -11.68 9.84
CA SER A 117 6.21 -11.65 11.10
C SER A 117 5.30 -12.01 12.26
N HIS A 118 5.48 -13.24 12.72
CA HIS A 118 4.87 -13.86 13.88
C HIS A 118 5.27 -13.10 15.17
N GLY A 119 4.63 -11.96 15.44
CA GLY A 119 4.86 -11.11 16.60
C GLY A 119 3.55 -10.76 17.29
N SER A 120 3.28 -11.47 18.39
CA SER A 120 2.06 -11.47 19.21
C SER A 120 1.81 -10.14 19.94
N SER A 121 1.46 -9.06 19.21
CA SER A 121 1.00 -7.79 19.81
C SER A 121 -0.42 -7.46 19.36
N PRO A 122 -1.32 -6.98 20.24
CA PRO A 122 -2.69 -6.62 19.86
C PRO A 122 -2.75 -5.52 18.78
N ALA A 123 -1.71 -4.68 18.66
CA ALA A 123 -1.61 -3.65 17.63
C ALA A 123 -1.36 -4.23 16.21
N SER A 124 -0.55 -5.29 16.08
CA SER A 124 -0.24 -5.92 14.78
C SER A 124 -1.44 -6.70 14.22
N ARG A 125 -2.30 -7.23 15.10
CA ARG A 125 -3.52 -7.97 14.72
C ARG A 125 -4.57 -7.07 14.05
N GLY A 126 -4.74 -5.83 14.53
CA GLY A 126 -5.66 -4.87 13.92
C GLY A 126 -5.21 -4.37 12.55
N PHE A 127 -3.90 -4.18 12.36
CA PHE A 127 -3.33 -3.72 11.09
C PHE A 127 -3.41 -4.80 10.00
N THR A 128 -3.07 -6.05 10.34
CA THR A 128 -3.17 -7.20 9.42
C THR A 128 -4.61 -7.46 8.98
N TRP A 129 -5.58 -7.35 9.89
CA TRP A 129 -7.00 -7.49 9.56
C TRP A 129 -7.48 -6.42 8.58
N ARG A 130 -7.09 -5.16 8.77
CA ARG A 130 -7.42 -4.06 7.86
C ARG A 130 -6.84 -4.29 6.47
N ALA A 131 -5.56 -4.66 6.39
CA ALA A 131 -4.91 -4.96 5.12
C ALA A 131 -5.57 -6.14 4.39
N CYS A 132 -5.90 -7.21 5.11
CA CYS A 132 -6.62 -8.36 4.56
C CYS A 132 -7.99 -7.94 4.01
N PHE A 133 -8.77 -7.19 4.81
CA PHE A 133 -10.09 -6.71 4.42
C PHE A 133 -10.04 -5.87 3.13
N PHE A 134 -9.14 -4.88 3.07
CA PHE A 134 -9.01 -4.05 1.89
C PHE A 134 -8.57 -4.89 0.68
N PHE A 135 -7.58 -5.77 0.84
CA PHE A 135 -7.11 -6.65 -0.24
C PHE A 135 -8.25 -7.51 -0.79
N THR A 136 -8.97 -8.25 0.07
CA THR A 136 -10.08 -9.10 -0.36
C THR A 136 -11.20 -8.28 -1.01
N THR A 137 -11.51 -7.10 -0.47
CA THR A 137 -12.57 -6.25 -1.01
C THR A 137 -12.18 -5.71 -2.39
N THR A 138 -10.92 -5.30 -2.58
CA THR A 138 -10.39 -4.88 -3.89
C THR A 138 -10.58 -5.99 -4.94
N TRP A 139 -10.19 -7.23 -4.63
CA TRP A 139 -10.35 -8.36 -5.55
C TRP A 139 -11.81 -8.68 -5.88
N VAL A 140 -12.69 -8.60 -4.89
CA VAL A 140 -14.13 -8.80 -5.10
C VAL A 140 -14.71 -7.70 -5.98
N CYS A 141 -14.43 -6.43 -5.68
CA CYS A 141 -14.89 -5.30 -6.50
C CYS A 141 -14.36 -5.38 -7.93
N PHE A 142 -13.07 -5.70 -8.11
CA PHE A 142 -12.46 -5.90 -9.41
C PHE A 142 -13.18 -7.00 -10.20
N SER A 143 -13.38 -8.16 -9.59
CA SER A 143 -14.04 -9.29 -10.24
C SER A 143 -15.48 -8.96 -10.66
N ILE A 144 -16.22 -8.25 -9.81
CA ILE A 144 -17.58 -7.80 -10.13
C ILE A 144 -17.57 -6.82 -11.31
N ALA A 145 -16.65 -5.83 -11.31
CA ALA A 145 -16.52 -4.88 -12.40
C ALA A 145 -16.24 -5.57 -13.73
N GLU A 146 -15.28 -6.49 -13.75
CA GLU A 146 -14.86 -7.25 -14.93
C GLU A 146 -15.99 -8.13 -15.48
N VAL A 147 -16.70 -8.85 -14.60
CA VAL A 147 -17.85 -9.68 -15.03
C VAL A 147 -18.94 -8.82 -15.63
N ILE A 148 -19.25 -7.67 -15.03
CA ILE A 148 -20.27 -6.75 -15.56
C ILE A 148 -19.84 -6.20 -16.93
N LEU A 149 -18.58 -5.78 -17.07
CA LEU A 149 -18.02 -5.32 -18.35
C LEU A 149 -18.07 -6.42 -19.41
N MET A 150 -17.69 -7.65 -19.07
CA MET A 150 -17.73 -8.79 -19.99
C MET A 150 -19.15 -9.13 -20.44
N VAL A 151 -20.14 -9.06 -19.54
CA VAL A 151 -21.56 -9.23 -19.91
C VAL A 151 -21.99 -8.12 -20.87
N GLY A 152 -21.62 -6.87 -20.61
CA GLY A 152 -21.92 -5.73 -21.48
C GLY A 152 -21.28 -5.86 -22.86
N ILE A 153 -19.99 -6.21 -22.93
CA ILE A 153 -19.25 -6.45 -24.18
C ILE A 153 -19.92 -7.60 -24.95
N SER A 154 -20.28 -8.69 -24.27
CA SER A 154 -20.95 -9.83 -24.90
C SER A 154 -22.29 -9.41 -25.50
N ALA A 155 -23.09 -8.63 -24.78
CA ALA A 155 -24.38 -8.13 -25.26
C ALA A 155 -24.23 -7.22 -26.49
N GLU A 156 -23.32 -6.24 -26.45
CA GLU A 156 -23.10 -5.29 -27.56
C GLU A 156 -22.40 -5.94 -28.76
N SER A 157 -21.58 -6.99 -28.56
CA SER A 157 -20.93 -7.72 -29.66
C SER A 157 -21.93 -8.40 -30.60
N GLY A 158 -23.10 -8.81 -30.07
CA GLY A 158 -24.19 -9.38 -30.84
C GLY A 158 -24.83 -8.40 -31.83
N HIS A 159 -24.55 -7.09 -31.67
CA HIS A 159 -25.07 -6.02 -32.54
C HIS A 159 -24.10 -5.69 -33.69
N LEU A 160 -22.92 -6.31 -33.77
CA LEU A 160 -21.95 -5.98 -34.83
C LEU A 160 -22.40 -6.44 -36.23
N ARG A 161 -23.22 -7.50 -36.30
CA ARG A 161 -23.61 -8.15 -37.55
C ARG A 161 -25.14 -8.13 -37.69
N ASP A 162 -25.63 -7.63 -38.82
CA ASP A 162 -27.05 -7.55 -39.16
C ASP A 162 -27.90 -6.81 -38.10
N TRP A 163 -27.42 -5.70 -37.55
CA TRP A 163 -28.15 -4.89 -36.56
C TRP A 163 -29.43 -4.24 -37.10
N SER A 164 -29.47 -3.97 -38.40
CA SER A 164 -30.64 -3.40 -39.09
C SER A 164 -31.70 -4.43 -39.44
N ARG A 165 -31.43 -5.73 -39.27
CA ARG A 165 -32.42 -6.78 -39.53
C ARG A 165 -33.31 -6.97 -38.31
N PRO A 166 -34.64 -6.98 -38.48
CA PRO A 166 -35.56 -7.19 -37.37
C PRO A 166 -35.45 -8.62 -36.83
N ARG A 167 -35.48 -8.77 -35.50
CA ARG A 167 -35.38 -10.07 -34.79
C ARG A 167 -36.61 -10.30 -33.92
N SER A 168 -36.91 -11.56 -33.62
CA SER A 168 -37.97 -11.94 -32.68
C SER A 168 -37.55 -11.77 -31.21
N ASN A 169 -36.23 -11.84 -30.94
CA ASN A 169 -35.64 -11.64 -29.62
C ASN A 169 -34.43 -10.71 -29.74
N CYS A 170 -34.43 -9.61 -28.98
CA CYS A 170 -33.28 -8.71 -28.86
C CYS A 170 -32.70 -8.81 -27.46
N VAL A 171 -31.41 -9.09 -27.38
CA VAL A 171 -30.63 -8.98 -26.15
C VAL A 171 -30.07 -7.57 -26.08
N VAL A 172 -30.37 -6.86 -24.98
CA VAL A 172 -29.94 -5.49 -24.72
C VAL A 172 -29.29 -5.44 -23.35
N ALA A 173 -28.17 -4.73 -23.23
CA ALA A 173 -27.59 -4.44 -21.93
C ALA A 173 -28.58 -3.62 -21.10
N ARG A 174 -28.80 -4.00 -19.83
CA ARG A 174 -29.68 -3.23 -18.94
C ARG A 174 -29.11 -1.83 -18.74
N GLN A 175 -30.01 -0.86 -18.58
CA GLN A 175 -29.61 0.50 -18.24
C GLN A 175 -28.84 0.54 -16.92
N GLY A 176 -27.74 1.27 -16.92
CA GLY A 176 -26.82 1.39 -15.79
C GLY A 176 -25.85 0.23 -15.63
N LEU A 177 -25.83 -0.76 -16.53
CA LEU A 177 -24.90 -1.89 -16.45
C LEU A 177 -23.44 -1.41 -16.55
N PHE A 178 -23.12 -0.59 -17.56
CA PHE A 178 -21.76 -0.08 -17.72
C PHE A 178 -21.43 0.95 -16.64
N ALA A 179 -22.39 1.80 -16.26
CA ALA A 179 -22.21 2.73 -15.16
C ALA A 179 -21.87 2.02 -13.84
N ALA A 180 -22.57 0.93 -13.50
CA ALA A 180 -22.29 0.12 -12.32
C ALA A 180 -20.89 -0.49 -12.37
N ALA A 181 -20.49 -1.05 -13.51
CA ALA A 181 -19.13 -1.55 -13.74
C ALA A 181 -18.08 -0.46 -13.46
N GLY A 182 -18.27 0.75 -14.00
CA GLY A 182 -17.37 1.88 -13.76
C GLY A 182 -17.27 2.27 -12.29
N VAL A 183 -18.38 2.23 -11.53
CA VAL A 183 -18.36 2.52 -10.09
C VAL A 183 -17.59 1.45 -9.31
N PHE A 184 -17.77 0.16 -9.62
CA PHE A 184 -16.97 -0.91 -9.03
C PHE A 184 -15.48 -0.79 -9.41
N ALA A 185 -15.18 -0.37 -10.64
CA ALA A 185 -13.81 -0.10 -11.10
C ALA A 185 -13.16 1.03 -10.30
N LEU A 186 -13.83 2.18 -10.11
CA LEU A 186 -13.33 3.26 -9.25
C LEU A 186 -13.14 2.80 -7.80
N THR A 187 -14.13 2.10 -7.26
CA THR A 187 -14.10 1.60 -5.89
C THR A 187 -12.88 0.70 -5.67
N THR A 188 -12.58 -0.18 -6.62
CA THR A 188 -11.39 -1.03 -6.61
C THR A 188 -10.11 -0.20 -6.46
N VAL A 189 -9.97 0.87 -7.23
CA VAL A 189 -8.78 1.71 -7.21
C VAL A 189 -8.68 2.58 -5.95
N PHE A 190 -9.81 3.03 -5.40
CA PHE A 190 -9.81 3.70 -4.10
C PHE A 190 -9.44 2.76 -2.94
N LEU A 191 -9.90 1.50 -2.98
CA LEU A 191 -9.53 0.49 -1.99
C LEU A 191 -8.03 0.16 -2.09
N ALA A 192 -7.49 0.04 -3.31
CA ALA A 192 -6.06 -0.11 -3.57
C ALA A 192 -5.23 1.07 -3.03
N ALA A 193 -5.66 2.31 -3.30
CA ALA A 193 -5.04 3.49 -2.70
C ALA A 193 -5.09 3.47 -1.15
N GLY A 194 -6.21 3.00 -0.59
CA GLY A 194 -6.37 2.78 0.85
C GLY A 194 -5.34 1.78 1.41
N LEU A 195 -5.09 0.67 0.70
CA LEU A 195 -4.02 -0.28 1.06
C LEU A 195 -2.65 0.39 1.07
N TYR A 196 -2.33 1.16 0.03
CA TYR A 196 -1.05 1.84 -0.09
C TYR A 196 -0.83 2.86 1.05
N LEU A 197 -1.85 3.68 1.36
CA LEU A 197 -1.77 4.64 2.47
C LEU A 197 -1.65 3.93 3.82
N THR A 198 -2.38 2.83 3.99
CA THR A 198 -2.28 1.99 5.20
C THR A 198 -0.87 1.43 5.34
N ALA A 199 -0.25 0.99 4.24
CA ALA A 199 1.15 0.54 4.19
C ALA A 199 2.12 1.62 4.68
N LEU A 200 1.98 2.83 4.13
CA LEU A 200 2.83 3.97 4.48
C LEU A 200 2.67 4.37 5.95
N GLN A 201 1.45 4.31 6.49
CA GLN A 201 1.20 4.59 7.91
C GLN A 201 1.90 3.58 8.81
N ALA A 202 1.87 2.28 8.48
CA ALA A 202 2.62 1.30 9.27
C ALA A 202 4.12 1.52 9.19
N GLN A 203 4.66 1.84 8.01
CA GLN A 203 6.08 2.15 7.87
C GLN A 203 6.50 3.32 8.76
N ARG A 204 5.75 4.42 8.74
CA ARG A 204 6.04 5.57 9.62
C ARG A 204 6.00 5.23 11.10
N LEU A 205 5.00 4.43 11.52
CA LEU A 205 4.90 4.00 12.92
C LEU A 205 6.08 3.10 13.33
N GLN A 206 6.53 2.21 12.43
CA GLN A 206 7.71 1.37 12.67
C GLN A 206 8.99 2.20 12.77
N ASP A 207 9.17 3.16 11.86
CA ASP A 207 10.32 4.07 11.90
C ASP A 207 10.36 4.86 13.21
N ASP A 208 9.22 5.40 13.65
CA ASP A 208 9.12 6.13 14.93
C ASP A 208 9.46 5.24 16.13
N GLU A 209 8.95 4.00 16.16
CA GLU A 209 9.24 3.03 17.22
C GLU A 209 10.72 2.65 17.25
N GLU A 210 11.34 2.43 16.08
CA GLU A 210 12.78 2.17 15.99
C GLU A 210 13.63 3.37 16.42
N HIS A 211 13.25 4.60 16.04
CA HIS A 211 13.95 5.81 16.46
C HIS A 211 13.92 5.96 17.98
N VAL A 212 12.75 5.77 18.61
CA VAL A 212 12.61 5.80 20.07
C VAL A 212 13.42 4.66 20.72
N ARG A 213 13.33 3.44 20.20
CA ARG A 213 14.08 2.28 20.71
C ARG A 213 15.59 2.46 20.57
N ARG A 214 16.10 3.17 19.54
CA ARG A 214 17.53 3.50 19.41
C ARG A 214 17.97 4.64 20.34
N GLN A 215 17.06 5.54 20.72
CA GLN A 215 17.36 6.64 21.65
C GLN A 215 17.43 6.18 23.11
N ILE A 216 16.61 5.21 23.52
CA ILE A 216 16.56 4.71 24.91
C ILE A 216 17.93 4.14 25.39
N PRO A 217 18.66 3.28 24.63
CA PRO A 217 19.99 2.79 25.01
C PRO A 217 21.07 3.89 25.05
N ARG A 218 20.95 4.95 24.25
CA ARG A 218 21.89 6.08 24.27
C ARG A 218 21.71 6.97 25.50
N ALA A 219 20.48 7.09 26.02
CA ALA A 219 20.19 7.83 27.24
C ALA A 219 20.50 7.03 28.52
N SER A 220 20.49 5.70 28.45
CA SER A 220 20.72 4.80 29.59
C SER A 220 22.13 4.18 29.65
N ALA A 221 23.02 4.50 28.70
CA ALA A 221 24.43 4.17 28.80
C ALA A 221 25.02 4.84 30.06
N PRO A 222 25.55 4.08 31.04
CA PRO A 222 26.21 4.65 32.20
C PRO A 222 27.36 5.53 31.69
N ARG A 223 27.40 6.80 32.08
CA ARG A 223 28.63 7.59 31.99
C ARG A 223 29.64 6.90 32.90
N LEU A 224 30.42 5.98 32.34
CA LEU A 224 31.58 5.45 33.03
C LEU A 224 32.44 6.64 33.48
N PRO A 225 32.84 6.71 34.76
CA PRO A 225 33.69 7.78 35.24
C PRO A 225 34.99 7.73 34.42
N ARG A 226 35.32 8.87 33.82
CA ARG A 226 36.52 9.12 33.04
C ARG A 226 37.73 8.62 33.83
N ARG A 227 38.24 7.43 33.45
CA ARG A 227 39.43 6.81 34.04
C ARG A 227 40.59 7.80 33.97
N GLY A 228 41.21 8.02 35.12
CA GLY A 228 42.13 9.11 35.40
C GLY A 228 43.20 9.33 34.33
N ARG A 229 43.31 10.59 33.88
CA ARG A 229 44.48 11.09 33.19
C ARG A 229 45.49 11.50 34.25
N ALA A 230 46.45 10.64 34.54
CA ALA A 230 47.64 11.03 35.30
C ALA A 230 48.42 12.09 34.50
N PRO A 231 48.75 13.26 35.07
CA PRO A 231 49.65 14.21 34.42
C PRO A 231 51.11 13.72 34.54
N PRO A 232 51.92 13.87 33.48
CA PRO A 232 53.34 13.53 33.52
C PRO A 232 54.15 14.63 34.20
N GLY A 233 55.07 14.23 35.08
CA GLY A 233 56.32 14.91 35.41
C GLY A 233 56.26 16.39 35.76
N SER A 234 56.30 16.71 37.07
CA SER A 234 56.85 17.98 37.53
C SER A 234 58.11 17.70 38.35
N HIS A 235 59.25 18.12 37.80
CA HIS A 235 60.56 18.05 38.42
C HIS A 235 60.56 18.83 39.74
N ARG A 236 61.00 18.15 40.79
CA ARG A 236 61.48 18.74 42.05
C ARG A 236 62.52 19.82 41.77
N VAL A 237 62.19 21.06 42.12
CA VAL A 237 63.14 22.07 42.59
C VAL A 237 62.47 22.82 43.72
N LEU A 238 62.84 22.50 44.96
CA LEU A 238 62.86 23.46 46.06
C LEU A 238 63.84 22.96 47.11
N GLN A 239 64.96 23.68 47.11
CA GLN A 239 66.11 23.59 47.97
C GLN A 239 65.95 24.67 49.05
N GLY A 240 66.29 24.34 50.30
CA GLY A 240 66.48 25.29 51.39
C GLY A 240 65.28 25.38 52.35
N GLN A 241 65.27 24.75 53.53
CA GLN A 241 66.11 24.98 54.72
C GLN A 241 65.34 25.77 55.78
N ALA A 242 65.00 25.10 56.89
CA ALA A 242 65.18 25.58 58.26
C ALA A 242 64.69 24.51 59.25
N ASP A 243 65.66 23.86 59.91
CA ASP A 243 65.49 23.10 61.13
C ASP A 243 65.05 24.00 62.30
N ALA A 244 64.18 23.49 63.17
CA ALA A 244 64.18 23.84 64.60
C ALA A 244 63.37 22.81 65.44
N ASN A 245 64.12 21.99 66.18
CA ASN A 245 63.88 21.48 67.55
C ASN A 245 62.46 21.12 68.06
N GLN A 246 62.22 19.81 68.23
CA GLN A 246 62.15 19.04 69.51
C GLN A 246 61.40 19.61 70.75
N PRO A 247 61.03 18.78 71.76
CA PRO A 247 59.94 17.77 71.83
C PRO A 247 59.02 18.01 73.08
N SER A 248 58.02 17.13 73.28
CA SER A 248 57.70 16.45 74.57
C SER A 248 56.20 16.27 74.89
N SER A 249 55.96 15.20 75.67
CA SER A 249 54.73 14.75 76.39
C SER A 249 53.73 13.94 75.57
N GLU A 250 53.78 12.60 75.61
CA GLU A 250 53.18 11.72 76.64
C GLU A 250 51.69 11.97 76.89
N ASP A 251 50.83 11.03 76.45
CA ASP A 251 49.91 10.30 77.35
C ASP A 251 49.44 8.98 76.68
N PRO A 252 49.36 7.84 77.40
CA PRO A 252 49.01 6.54 76.83
C PRO A 252 47.59 6.08 77.20
N GLY A 253 46.94 5.38 76.26
CA GLY A 253 46.09 4.22 76.55
C GLY A 253 44.62 4.45 76.93
N ASN A 254 43.72 3.77 76.21
CA ASN A 254 42.65 2.89 76.75
C ASN A 254 41.91 2.27 75.54
N LYS A 255 42.18 1.03 75.11
CA LYS A 255 41.58 -0.27 75.47
C LYS A 255 40.04 -0.37 75.59
N THR A 256 39.55 -1.42 74.91
CA THR A 256 38.39 -2.32 75.20
C THR A 256 36.98 -1.79 74.89
N SER A 257 36.26 -2.40 73.94
CA SER A 257 35.28 -3.51 74.16
C SER A 257 33.84 -2.96 74.10
N THR A 258 32.75 -3.62 73.70
CA THR A 258 32.38 -4.96 73.25
C THR A 258 30.84 -4.89 73.03
N SER A 259 30.28 -5.63 72.06
CA SER A 259 28.87 -6.08 71.94
C SER A 259 27.75 -5.02 71.95
N THR A 260 26.64 -5.14 71.23
CA THR A 260 25.80 -6.31 70.90
C THR A 260 24.89 -5.91 69.74
#